data_AF-A0A2N1VSE1-F1
#
_entry.id   AF-A0A2N1VSE1-F1
#
_cell.length_a   1.000
_cell.length_b   1.000
_cell.length_c   1.000
_cell.angle_alpha   90.00
_cell.angle_beta   90.00
_cell.angle_gamma   90.00
#
_symmetry.space_group_name_H-M   'P 1'
#
loop_
_entity.id
_entity.type
_entity.pdbx_description
1 polymer ?
#
loop_
_entity_poly.entity_id
_entity_poly.type
_entity_poly.pdbx_seq_one_letter_code
_entity_poly.pdbx_strand_id
1 'polypeptide(L)'
;MQKFLSIILLSLTIIFPLSAQTFTFSDNTIIKFLPPNDACAILLDNDEFITSLSPFDLSARLKTDKDVSTEEYLHLISKSILNWSNSEIDSIMKKFISISEKLLAYKINFPDTIYLIKTTGEEEGGSPYTRNNAIVLPASLIEKDNSVMENLLLHKLFHIYSRFNSVEKEKLYSVIGFEKCNEIEYPQKLSKIKITNPDSPRNDHLIKILLNDDIIAALPVTFSRNQKYDPKYGKEILDYLDFQLMVLDKADDHYIPKLINGTPEFLSIEQMLDYYAIIGRNTYYIIHPEEILADNFTFMILETTDLPSPEIIDGMKKVFAK
;
A
#
# COMPACT_ATOMS: atom_id res chain seq x y z
N MET A 1 -12.19 -67.94 -32.67
CA MET A 1 -12.33 -67.31 -31.35
C MET A 1 -10.99 -66.73 -30.95
N GLN A 2 -10.76 -65.44 -31.18
CA GLN A 2 -9.53 -64.76 -30.78
C GLN A 2 -9.92 -63.48 -30.06
N LYS A 3 -9.78 -63.50 -28.72
CA LYS A 3 -9.91 -62.32 -27.86
C LYS A 3 -8.63 -61.51 -28.02
N PHE A 4 -8.73 -60.22 -28.35
CA PHE A 4 -7.65 -59.28 -28.12
C PHE A 4 -8.10 -58.24 -27.08
N LEU A 5 -7.17 -58.03 -26.15
CA LEU A 5 -7.26 -57.37 -24.87
C LEU A 5 -7.20 -55.85 -25.09
N SER A 6 -8.20 -55.09 -24.61
CA SER A 6 -8.11 -53.63 -24.55
C SER A 6 -7.22 -53.23 -23.38
N ILE A 7 -6.05 -52.63 -23.67
CA ILE A 7 -5.17 -52.01 -22.67
C ILE A 7 -5.70 -50.60 -22.42
N ILE A 8 -6.21 -50.36 -21.21
CA ILE A 8 -6.55 -49.02 -20.71
C ILE A 8 -5.24 -48.39 -20.20
N LEU A 9 -4.79 -47.34 -20.89
CA LEU A 9 -3.65 -46.53 -20.45
C LEU A 9 -4.15 -45.53 -19.39
N LEU A 10 -3.88 -45.80 -18.11
CA LEU A 10 -4.09 -44.83 -17.04
C LEU A 10 -2.93 -43.83 -17.08
N SER A 11 -3.18 -42.60 -17.54
CA SER A 11 -2.21 -41.51 -17.44
C SER A 11 -2.16 -41.02 -15.99
N LEU A 12 -1.12 -41.40 -15.25
CA LEU A 12 -0.80 -40.82 -13.95
C LEU A 12 -0.20 -39.42 -14.19
N THR A 13 -0.99 -38.36 -14.02
CA THR A 13 -0.48 -36.99 -13.92
C THR A 13 0.20 -36.83 -12.57
N ILE A 14 1.54 -36.83 -12.56
CA ILE A 14 2.34 -36.48 -11.40
C ILE A 14 2.23 -34.97 -11.22
N ILE A 15 1.43 -34.53 -10.24
CA ILE A 15 1.36 -33.13 -9.83
C ILE A 15 2.62 -32.86 -8.99
N PHE A 16 3.65 -32.28 -9.60
CA PHE A 16 4.76 -31.71 -8.84
C PHE A 16 4.24 -30.49 -8.07
N PRO A 17 4.57 -30.34 -6.77
CA PRO A 17 4.26 -29.10 -6.07
C PRO A 17 4.97 -27.95 -6.78
N LEU A 18 4.21 -26.91 -7.15
CA LEU A 18 4.76 -25.73 -7.80
C LEU A 18 5.67 -25.03 -6.79
N SER A 19 6.99 -25.19 -6.93
CA SER A 19 7.96 -24.51 -6.07
C SER A 19 8.03 -23.03 -6.43
N ALA A 20 8.27 -22.19 -5.43
CA ALA A 20 8.50 -20.77 -5.66
C ALA A 20 9.64 -20.51 -6.66
N GLN A 21 9.41 -19.63 -7.62
CA GLN A 21 10.41 -19.23 -8.61
C GLN A 21 11.13 -17.98 -8.13
N THR A 22 12.46 -17.90 -8.33
CA THR A 22 13.30 -16.80 -7.84
C THR A 22 14.12 -16.19 -8.97
N PHE A 23 14.40 -14.89 -8.88
CA PHE A 23 15.38 -14.23 -9.75
C PHE A 23 16.11 -13.09 -9.03
N THR A 24 17.32 -12.78 -9.47
CA THR A 24 18.15 -11.69 -8.91
C THR A 24 17.69 -10.34 -9.47
N PHE A 25 17.28 -9.44 -8.58
CA PHE A 25 16.81 -8.09 -8.92
C PHE A 25 17.90 -7.04 -8.79
N SER A 26 18.69 -7.12 -7.73
CA SER A 26 19.89 -6.31 -7.52
C SER A 26 20.99 -7.20 -6.91
N ASP A 27 22.19 -6.66 -6.70
CA ASP A 27 23.34 -7.41 -6.19
C ASP A 27 23.03 -8.23 -4.92
N ASN A 28 22.13 -7.76 -4.06
CA ASN A 28 21.78 -8.41 -2.80
C ASN A 28 20.29 -8.74 -2.66
N THR A 29 19.43 -8.41 -3.63
CA THR A 29 17.98 -8.63 -3.52
C THR A 29 17.50 -9.61 -4.59
N ILE A 30 16.75 -10.62 -4.15
CA ILE A 30 16.00 -11.50 -5.05
C ILE A 30 14.50 -11.17 -5.01
N ILE A 31 13.81 -11.39 -6.12
CA ILE A 31 12.36 -11.51 -6.15
C ILE A 31 11.98 -12.97 -6.10
N LYS A 32 10.98 -13.32 -5.29
CA LYS A 32 10.44 -14.67 -5.18
C LYS A 32 8.93 -14.69 -5.40
N PHE A 33 8.48 -15.36 -6.45
CA PHE A 33 7.05 -15.59 -6.73
C PHE A 33 6.55 -16.73 -5.85
N LEU A 34 5.60 -16.42 -4.95
CA LEU A 34 5.12 -17.40 -3.97
C LEU A 34 3.93 -18.22 -4.50
N PRO A 35 3.93 -19.54 -4.31
CA PRO A 35 2.73 -20.35 -4.45
C PRO A 35 1.75 -20.08 -3.28
N PRO A 36 0.47 -20.46 -3.40
CA PRO A 36 -0.55 -20.15 -2.40
C PRO A 36 -0.20 -20.53 -0.95
N ASN A 37 0.36 -21.72 -0.73
CA ASN A 37 0.71 -22.17 0.63
C ASN A 37 1.73 -21.24 1.32
N ASP A 38 2.74 -20.78 0.58
CA ASP A 38 3.77 -19.90 1.14
C ASP A 38 3.23 -18.47 1.31
N ALA A 39 2.39 -18.01 0.37
CA ALA A 39 1.74 -16.70 0.44
C ALA A 39 0.79 -16.59 1.65
N CYS A 40 0.08 -17.67 2.01
CA CYS A 40 -0.74 -17.73 3.23
C CYS A 40 0.06 -17.45 4.50
N ALA A 41 1.31 -17.91 4.58
CA ALA A 41 2.15 -17.68 5.77
C ALA A 41 2.48 -16.19 5.97
N ILE A 42 2.38 -15.37 4.91
CA ILE A 42 2.60 -13.92 4.97
C ILE A 42 1.27 -13.19 5.18
N LEU A 43 0.26 -13.48 4.35
CA LEU A 43 -0.98 -12.69 4.34
C LEU A 43 -1.95 -13.01 5.48
N LEU A 44 -1.77 -14.15 6.16
CA LEU A 44 -2.58 -14.53 7.31
C LEU A 44 -1.92 -14.22 8.66
N ASP A 45 -0.76 -13.55 8.65
CA ASP A 45 -0.09 -13.14 9.88
C ASP A 45 -0.90 -12.08 10.62
N ASN A 46 -0.91 -12.15 11.95
CA ASN A 46 -1.61 -11.18 12.80
C ASN A 46 -0.74 -9.96 13.05
N ASP A 47 -0.38 -9.27 11.98
CA ASP A 47 0.56 -8.16 11.98
C ASP A 47 -0.10 -6.79 12.25
N GLU A 48 0.67 -5.71 12.10
CA GLU A 48 0.25 -4.35 12.43
C GLU A 48 -0.97 -3.90 11.61
N PHE A 49 -1.11 -4.32 10.35
CA PHE A 49 -2.31 -3.95 9.60
C PHE A 49 -3.52 -4.72 10.09
N ILE A 50 -3.45 -6.06 10.26
CA ILE A 50 -4.60 -6.85 10.73
C ILE A 50 -5.12 -6.29 12.06
N THR A 51 -4.20 -6.02 12.99
CA THR A 51 -4.54 -5.50 14.32
C THR A 51 -5.06 -4.06 14.31
N SER A 52 -4.81 -3.30 13.24
CA SER A 52 -5.27 -1.92 13.08
C SER A 52 -6.63 -1.77 12.39
N LEU A 53 -7.21 -2.85 11.85
CA LEU A 53 -8.46 -2.80 11.08
C LEU A 53 -9.65 -2.40 11.94
N SER A 54 -10.47 -1.50 11.41
CA SER A 54 -11.74 -1.14 12.03
C SER A 54 -12.87 -2.14 11.68
N PRO A 55 -13.99 -2.14 12.44
CA PRO A 55 -15.20 -2.86 12.02
C PRO A 55 -15.68 -2.46 10.62
N PHE A 56 -15.54 -1.19 10.23
CA PHE A 56 -15.86 -0.75 8.87
C PHE A 56 -14.90 -1.36 7.84
N ASP A 57 -13.59 -1.37 8.11
CA ASP A 57 -12.59 -2.00 7.23
C ASP A 57 -12.98 -3.45 6.88
N LEU A 58 -13.32 -4.23 7.91
CA LEU A 58 -13.68 -5.64 7.77
C LEU A 58 -14.98 -5.82 6.97
N SER A 59 -16.04 -5.09 7.35
CA SER A 59 -17.34 -5.18 6.67
C SER A 59 -17.28 -4.70 5.21
N ALA A 60 -16.51 -3.65 4.92
CA ALA A 60 -16.32 -3.14 3.56
C ALA A 60 -15.52 -4.11 2.67
N ARG A 61 -14.46 -4.74 3.19
CA ARG A 61 -13.67 -5.74 2.45
C ARG A 61 -14.45 -7.02 2.17
N LEU A 62 -15.34 -7.43 3.07
CA LEU A 62 -16.29 -8.54 2.83
C LEU A 62 -17.56 -8.12 2.09
N LYS A 63 -17.72 -6.82 1.81
CA LYS A 63 -18.87 -6.24 1.10
C LYS A 63 -20.21 -6.61 1.75
N THR A 64 -20.29 -6.53 3.08
CA THR A 64 -21.48 -6.87 3.86
C THR A 64 -21.85 -5.78 4.87
N ASP A 65 -23.13 -5.59 5.13
CA ASP A 65 -23.67 -4.67 6.13
C ASP A 65 -23.70 -5.27 7.56
N LYS A 66 -23.20 -6.49 7.70
CA LYS A 66 -23.10 -7.23 8.97
C LYS A 66 -21.77 -6.96 9.66
N ASP A 67 -21.73 -7.21 10.96
CA ASP A 67 -20.49 -7.24 11.71
C ASP A 67 -19.65 -8.44 11.24
N VAL A 68 -18.35 -8.21 11.05
CA VAL A 68 -17.40 -9.19 10.50
C VAL A 68 -16.26 -9.38 11.49
N SER A 69 -15.91 -10.64 11.75
CA SER A 69 -14.74 -11.00 12.55
C SER A 69 -13.44 -10.95 11.74
N THR A 70 -12.31 -10.82 12.44
CA THR A 70 -10.99 -10.89 11.79
C THR A 70 -10.78 -12.25 11.12
N GLU A 71 -11.26 -13.34 11.73
CA GLU A 71 -11.16 -14.70 11.18
C GLU A 71 -11.91 -14.84 9.83
N GLU A 72 -13.08 -14.20 9.69
CA GLU A 72 -13.82 -14.18 8.42
C GLU A 72 -13.06 -13.43 7.32
N TYR A 73 -12.35 -12.36 7.67
CA TYR A 73 -11.49 -11.64 6.72
C TYR A 73 -10.23 -12.41 6.34
N LEU A 74 -9.56 -13.04 7.30
CA LEU A 74 -8.44 -13.95 7.01
C LEU A 74 -8.88 -15.13 6.12
N HIS A 75 -10.11 -15.64 6.31
CA HIS A 75 -10.68 -16.66 5.44
C HIS A 75 -10.90 -16.15 4.00
N LEU A 76 -11.37 -14.91 3.82
CA LEU A 76 -11.45 -14.27 2.51
C LEU A 76 -10.07 -14.21 1.84
N ILE A 77 -9.06 -13.66 2.54
CA ILE A 77 -7.69 -13.58 2.02
C ILE A 77 -7.19 -14.96 1.56
N SER A 78 -7.39 -15.99 2.38
CA SER A 78 -6.93 -17.36 2.05
C SER A 78 -7.50 -17.90 0.74
N LYS A 79 -8.75 -17.51 0.41
CA LYS A 79 -9.43 -17.90 -0.84
C LYS A 79 -9.04 -17.04 -2.03
N SER A 80 -8.58 -15.82 -1.78
CA SER A 80 -8.18 -14.90 -2.82
C SER A 80 -6.83 -15.26 -3.43
N ILE A 81 -5.97 -16.03 -2.77
CA ILE A 81 -4.61 -16.29 -3.26
C ILE A 81 -4.61 -17.26 -4.46
N LEU A 82 -3.89 -16.90 -5.51
CA LEU A 82 -3.83 -17.63 -6.77
C LEU A 82 -2.41 -18.11 -7.09
N ASN A 83 -2.32 -19.14 -7.96
CA ASN A 83 -1.05 -19.54 -8.55
C ASN A 83 -0.62 -18.58 -9.67
N TRP A 84 0.69 -18.40 -9.77
CA TRP A 84 1.35 -17.81 -10.93
C TRP A 84 1.47 -18.81 -12.07
N SER A 85 1.25 -18.37 -13.31
CA SER A 85 1.66 -19.09 -14.51
C SER A 85 3.04 -18.65 -14.97
N ASN A 86 3.75 -19.51 -15.73
CA ASN A 86 5.08 -19.19 -16.23
C ASN A 86 5.10 -17.94 -17.12
N SER A 87 4.07 -17.74 -17.96
CA SER A 87 3.97 -16.54 -18.80
C SER A 87 3.81 -15.25 -18.01
N GLU A 88 3.08 -15.30 -16.89
CA GLU A 88 2.94 -14.13 -15.99
C GLU A 88 4.26 -13.82 -15.29
N ILE A 89 4.96 -14.86 -14.81
CA ILE A 89 6.28 -14.74 -14.20
C ILE A 89 7.26 -14.09 -15.19
N ASP A 90 7.35 -14.63 -16.41
CA ASP A 90 8.24 -14.10 -17.45
C ASP A 90 7.93 -12.64 -17.79
N SER A 91 6.64 -12.28 -17.83
CA SER A 91 6.18 -10.91 -18.11
C SER A 91 6.61 -9.94 -17.01
N ILE A 92 6.41 -10.31 -15.73
CA ILE A 92 6.76 -9.47 -14.59
C ILE A 92 8.29 -9.39 -14.39
N MET A 93 9.01 -10.50 -14.60
CA MET A 93 10.47 -10.53 -14.52
C MET A 93 11.11 -9.53 -15.48
N LYS A 94 10.64 -9.44 -16.72
CA LYS A 94 11.14 -8.44 -17.69
C LYS A 94 10.98 -7.01 -17.19
N LYS A 95 9.87 -6.72 -16.48
CA LYS A 95 9.59 -5.40 -15.92
C LYS A 95 10.54 -5.09 -14.76
N PHE A 96 10.80 -6.05 -13.89
CA PHE A 96 11.80 -5.86 -12.83
C PHE A 96 13.23 -5.70 -13.35
N ILE A 97 13.61 -6.38 -14.44
CA ILE A 97 14.91 -6.14 -15.10
C ILE A 97 14.99 -4.71 -15.62
N SER A 98 13.95 -4.23 -16.30
CA SER A 98 13.85 -2.83 -16.75
C SER A 98 13.92 -1.82 -15.61
N ILE A 99 13.30 -2.14 -14.46
CA ILE A 99 13.33 -1.31 -13.26
C ILE A 99 14.73 -1.33 -12.63
N SER A 100 15.36 -2.50 -12.47
CA SER A 100 16.65 -2.61 -11.79
C SER A 100 17.72 -1.79 -12.48
N GLU A 101 17.75 -1.77 -13.82
CA GLU A 101 18.64 -0.92 -14.61
C GLU A 101 18.48 0.58 -14.28
N LYS A 102 17.24 1.06 -14.13
CA LYS A 102 16.95 2.47 -13.77
C LYS A 102 17.36 2.80 -12.34
N LEU A 103 17.25 1.85 -11.43
CA LEU A 103 17.61 2.04 -10.02
C LEU A 103 19.12 2.11 -9.79
N LEU A 104 19.96 1.64 -10.73
CA LEU A 104 21.43 1.64 -10.59
C LEU A 104 22.03 3.03 -10.37
N ALA A 105 21.34 4.10 -10.77
CA ALA A 105 21.81 5.48 -10.58
C ALA A 105 21.71 5.94 -9.11
N TYR A 106 20.95 5.24 -8.27
CA TYR A 106 20.57 5.69 -6.93
C TYR A 106 21.13 4.78 -5.84
N LYS A 107 21.22 5.31 -4.62
CA LYS A 107 21.57 4.55 -3.42
C LYS A 107 20.30 3.96 -2.78
N ILE A 108 19.82 2.87 -3.35
CA ILE A 108 18.60 2.20 -2.91
C ILE A 108 18.94 0.77 -2.50
N ASN A 109 18.68 0.46 -1.22
CA ASN A 109 18.88 -0.87 -0.67
C ASN A 109 17.52 -1.46 -0.29
N PHE A 110 17.15 -2.54 -0.96
CA PHE A 110 15.97 -3.33 -0.63
C PHE A 110 16.35 -4.46 0.36
N PRO A 111 15.37 -5.09 1.03
CA PRO A 111 15.62 -6.33 1.76
C PRO A 111 16.19 -7.42 0.84
N ASP A 112 16.82 -8.44 1.43
CA ASP A 112 17.43 -9.56 0.68
C ASP A 112 16.43 -10.30 -0.21
N THR A 113 15.16 -10.29 0.15
CA THR A 113 14.08 -10.90 -0.63
C THR A 113 12.86 -10.01 -0.66
N ILE A 114 12.25 -9.88 -1.83
CA ILE A 114 10.92 -9.32 -2.02
C ILE A 114 10.01 -10.42 -2.57
N TYR A 115 8.87 -10.63 -1.94
CA TYR A 115 7.92 -11.66 -2.34
C TYR A 115 6.87 -11.09 -3.30
N LEU A 116 6.47 -11.88 -4.29
CA LEU A 116 5.39 -11.53 -5.23
C LEU A 116 4.24 -12.52 -5.03
N ILE A 117 3.10 -11.99 -4.64
CA ILE A 117 1.88 -12.77 -4.36
C ILE A 117 0.80 -12.33 -5.35
N LYS A 118 0.10 -13.29 -5.95
CA LYS A 118 -1.03 -13.04 -6.84
C LYS A 118 -2.33 -13.34 -6.11
N THR A 119 -3.30 -12.46 -6.24
CA THR A 119 -4.65 -12.67 -5.67
C THR A 119 -5.75 -12.44 -6.71
N THR A 120 -6.99 -12.77 -6.36
CA THR A 120 -8.18 -12.34 -7.11
C THR A 120 -8.38 -10.82 -7.02
N GLY A 121 -7.87 -10.20 -5.95
CA GLY A 121 -8.06 -8.79 -5.60
C GLY A 121 -9.30 -8.53 -4.76
N GLU A 122 -10.12 -9.54 -4.49
CA GLU A 122 -11.36 -9.37 -3.72
C GLU A 122 -11.12 -8.83 -2.31
N GLU A 123 -9.97 -9.14 -1.71
CA GLU A 123 -9.61 -8.79 -0.35
C GLU A 123 -9.30 -7.29 -0.13
N GLU A 124 -8.87 -6.58 -1.18
CA GLU A 124 -8.54 -5.14 -1.17
C GLU A 124 -9.23 -4.37 -2.32
N GLY A 125 -10.41 -4.84 -2.76
CA GLY A 125 -11.22 -4.14 -3.76
C GLY A 125 -10.54 -3.94 -5.12
N GLY A 126 -9.68 -4.87 -5.52
CA GLY A 126 -8.91 -4.83 -6.76
C GLY A 126 -7.66 -3.94 -6.71
N SER A 127 -7.30 -3.41 -5.54
CA SER A 127 -6.10 -2.58 -5.37
C SER A 127 -4.86 -3.45 -5.14
N PRO A 128 -3.71 -3.11 -5.74
CA PRO A 128 -2.43 -3.70 -5.36
C PRO A 128 -1.96 -3.09 -4.03
N TYR A 129 -1.23 -3.86 -3.23
CA TYR A 129 -0.70 -3.40 -1.95
C TYR A 129 0.60 -4.12 -1.60
N THR A 130 1.28 -3.66 -0.57
CA THR A 130 2.38 -4.36 0.06
C THR A 130 2.03 -4.86 1.45
N ARG A 131 2.67 -5.95 1.84
CA ARG A 131 2.59 -6.47 3.19
C ARG A 131 3.92 -7.06 3.62
N ASN A 132 4.52 -6.55 4.69
CA ASN A 132 5.90 -6.86 5.06
C ASN A 132 6.86 -6.59 3.87
N ASN A 133 7.59 -7.59 3.36
CA ASN A 133 8.42 -7.52 2.15
C ASN A 133 7.73 -8.12 0.91
N ALA A 134 6.40 -8.26 0.92
CA ALA A 134 5.63 -8.77 -0.21
C ALA A 134 4.93 -7.66 -0.98
N ILE A 135 4.91 -7.77 -2.31
CA ILE A 135 4.03 -7.04 -3.21
C ILE A 135 2.90 -8.00 -3.60
N VAL A 136 1.65 -7.58 -3.35
CA VAL A 136 0.44 -8.33 -3.65
C VAL A 136 -0.25 -7.71 -4.86
N LEU A 137 -0.41 -8.52 -5.91
CA LEU A 137 -0.95 -8.10 -7.19
C LEU A 137 -2.26 -8.83 -7.49
N PRO A 138 -3.37 -8.10 -7.68
CA PRO A 138 -4.61 -8.70 -8.16
C PRO A 138 -4.43 -9.13 -9.62
N ALA A 139 -5.02 -10.28 -9.98
CA ALA A 139 -4.88 -10.89 -11.30
C ALA A 139 -5.31 -9.97 -12.45
N SER A 140 -6.31 -9.11 -12.20
CA SER A 140 -6.81 -8.10 -13.15
C SER A 140 -5.76 -7.07 -13.58
N LEU A 141 -4.66 -6.91 -12.82
CA LEU A 141 -3.58 -5.98 -13.13
C LEU A 141 -2.43 -6.63 -13.89
N ILE A 142 -2.27 -7.95 -13.84
CA ILE A 142 -1.09 -8.63 -14.41
C ILE A 142 -0.99 -8.45 -15.92
N GLU A 143 -2.14 -8.42 -16.61
CA GLU A 143 -2.24 -8.26 -18.07
C GLU A 143 -2.29 -6.79 -18.53
N LYS A 144 -2.10 -5.82 -17.63
CA LYS A 144 -2.07 -4.40 -18.00
C LYS A 144 -0.86 -4.05 -18.86
N ASP A 145 -1.00 -2.97 -19.61
CA ASP A 145 0.05 -2.38 -20.44
C ASP A 145 1.38 -2.24 -19.67
N ASN A 146 2.50 -2.41 -20.38
CA ASN A 146 3.82 -2.48 -19.76
C ASN A 146 4.16 -1.24 -18.92
N SER A 147 3.88 -0.04 -19.43
CA SER A 147 4.15 1.21 -18.70
C SER A 147 3.33 1.32 -17.42
N VAL A 148 2.06 0.92 -17.45
CA VAL A 148 1.18 0.94 -16.27
C VAL A 148 1.71 0.01 -15.18
N MET A 149 2.11 -1.21 -15.55
CA MET A 149 2.68 -2.15 -14.58
C MET A 149 4.05 -1.69 -14.05
N GLU A 150 4.90 -1.09 -14.88
CA GLU A 150 6.19 -0.57 -14.42
C GLU A 150 6.02 0.54 -13.38
N ASN A 151 5.12 1.49 -13.63
CA ASN A 151 4.75 2.53 -12.65
C ASN A 151 4.25 1.90 -11.34
N LEU A 152 3.32 0.94 -11.43
CA LEU A 152 2.78 0.25 -10.27
C LEU A 152 3.86 -0.46 -9.46
N LEU A 153 4.77 -1.19 -10.12
CA LEU A 153 5.85 -1.91 -9.43
C LEU A 153 6.82 -0.93 -8.76
N LEU A 154 7.16 0.20 -9.38
CA LEU A 154 7.98 1.25 -8.76
C LEU A 154 7.30 1.83 -7.51
N HIS A 155 6.00 2.12 -7.59
CA HIS A 155 5.20 2.57 -6.46
C HIS A 155 5.24 1.58 -5.30
N LYS A 156 5.02 0.29 -5.59
CA LYS A 156 5.06 -0.75 -4.55
C LYS A 156 6.46 -1.03 -4.02
N LEU A 157 7.49 -0.88 -4.84
CA LEU A 157 8.89 -0.95 -4.39
C LEU A 157 9.20 0.19 -3.41
N PHE A 158 8.64 1.39 -3.59
CA PHE A 158 8.82 2.47 -2.63
C PHE A 158 8.33 2.07 -1.23
N HIS A 159 7.14 1.46 -1.12
CA HIS A 159 6.62 1.00 0.17
C HIS A 159 7.49 -0.06 0.85
N ILE A 160 8.08 -0.96 0.06
CA ILE A 160 9.07 -1.90 0.60
C ILE A 160 10.31 -1.14 1.05
N TYR A 161 10.84 -0.23 0.23
CA TYR A 161 12.03 0.53 0.59
C TYR A 161 11.83 1.33 1.88
N SER A 162 10.76 2.12 1.99
CA SER A 162 10.48 2.99 3.14
C SER A 162 10.33 2.17 4.44
N ARG A 163 9.69 1.01 4.36
CA ARG A 163 9.48 0.09 5.50
C ARG A 163 10.79 -0.47 6.05
N PHE A 164 11.76 -0.76 5.20
CA PHE A 164 13.06 -1.34 5.59
C PHE A 164 14.17 -0.29 5.81
N ASN A 165 13.93 0.99 5.53
CA ASN A 165 14.91 2.07 5.66
C ASN A 165 14.30 3.25 6.44
N SER A 166 14.05 3.06 7.74
CA SER A 166 13.31 4.03 8.56
C SER A 166 13.98 5.41 8.64
N VAL A 167 15.31 5.48 8.70
CA VAL A 167 16.04 6.76 8.74
C VAL A 167 15.85 7.54 7.44
N GLU A 168 15.95 6.87 6.30
CA GLU A 168 15.74 7.45 4.98
C GLU A 168 14.26 7.82 4.78
N LYS A 169 13.33 7.00 5.27
CA LYS A 169 11.89 7.31 5.28
C LYS A 169 11.62 8.65 5.94
N GLU A 170 12.17 8.90 7.13
CA GLU A 170 11.96 10.19 7.82
C GLU A 170 12.55 11.37 7.04
N LYS A 171 13.72 11.19 6.39
CA LYS A 171 14.30 12.21 5.49
C LYS A 171 13.37 12.47 4.30
N LEU A 172 12.84 11.43 3.67
CA LEU A 172 11.94 11.55 2.53
C LEU A 172 10.62 12.22 2.92
N TYR A 173 10.03 11.85 4.04
CA TYR A 173 8.81 12.48 4.57
C TYR A 173 9.04 13.97 4.85
N SER A 174 10.22 14.35 5.34
CA SER A 174 10.56 15.76 5.56
C SER A 174 10.64 16.59 4.27
N VAL A 175 10.90 15.96 3.11
CA VAL A 175 10.89 16.66 1.80
C VAL A 175 9.52 17.25 1.49
N ILE A 176 8.45 16.58 1.93
CA ILE A 176 7.06 17.03 1.77
C ILE A 176 6.46 17.54 3.09
N GLY A 177 7.32 17.99 4.02
CA GLY A 177 6.92 18.69 5.24
C GLY A 177 6.29 17.83 6.34
N PHE A 178 6.39 16.51 6.25
CA PHE A 178 5.95 15.61 7.31
C PHE A 178 7.04 15.39 8.36
N GLU A 179 6.61 15.31 9.61
CA GLU A 179 7.47 15.06 10.77
C GLU A 179 6.94 13.87 11.57
N LYS A 180 7.87 13.05 12.09
CA LYS A 180 7.53 11.96 13.00
C LYS A 180 6.86 12.48 14.27
N CYS A 181 5.79 11.82 14.71
CA CYS A 181 5.18 12.02 16.01
C CYS A 181 4.90 10.67 16.70
N ASN A 182 4.24 10.72 17.86
CA ASN A 182 3.65 9.53 18.45
C ASN A 182 2.51 9.01 17.56
N GLU A 183 2.22 7.72 17.65
CA GLU A 183 1.02 7.19 17.01
C GLU A 183 -0.23 7.83 17.62
N ILE A 184 -1.08 8.37 16.75
CA ILE A 184 -2.27 9.13 17.14
C ILE A 184 -3.44 8.15 17.25
N GLU A 185 -3.96 8.01 18.46
CA GLU A 185 -5.18 7.25 18.70
C GLU A 185 -6.40 8.00 18.14
N TYR A 186 -7.20 7.31 17.33
CA TYR A 186 -8.42 7.88 16.78
C TYR A 186 -9.49 8.01 17.87
N PRO A 187 -10.25 9.12 17.91
CA PRO A 187 -11.41 9.23 18.79
C PRO A 187 -12.40 8.09 18.53
N GLN A 188 -13.04 7.58 19.59
CA GLN A 188 -13.78 6.31 19.58
C GLN A 188 -14.81 6.15 18.45
N LYS A 189 -15.44 7.24 18.00
CA LYS A 189 -16.38 7.20 16.87
C LYS A 189 -15.65 7.00 15.55
N LEU A 190 -14.54 7.69 15.35
CA LEU A 190 -13.75 7.64 14.13
C LEU A 190 -12.99 6.32 14.01
N SER A 191 -12.49 5.78 15.13
CA SER A 191 -11.75 4.50 15.12
C SER A 191 -12.57 3.32 14.60
N LYS A 192 -13.91 3.37 14.74
CA LYS A 192 -14.82 2.33 14.23
C LYS A 192 -15.04 2.37 12.72
N ILE A 193 -14.76 3.52 12.10
CA ILE A 193 -15.01 3.79 10.68
C ILE A 193 -13.75 4.16 9.91
N LYS A 194 -12.57 4.06 10.55
CA LYS A 194 -11.28 4.27 9.91
C LYS A 194 -11.16 3.33 8.70
N ILE A 195 -10.60 3.83 7.60
CA ILE A 195 -10.21 3.01 6.46
C ILE A 195 -8.70 2.91 6.47
N THR A 196 -8.20 1.70 6.68
CA THR A 196 -6.77 1.42 6.87
C THR A 196 -6.11 1.07 5.54
N ASN A 197 -4.99 1.73 5.25
CA ASN A 197 -4.14 1.42 4.10
C ASN A 197 -3.12 0.33 4.47
N PRO A 198 -3.07 -0.82 3.77
CA PRO A 198 -2.05 -1.86 4.01
C PRO A 198 -0.61 -1.41 3.80
N ASP A 199 -0.37 -0.41 2.94
CA ASP A 199 0.98 0.09 2.67
C ASP A 199 1.55 0.94 3.81
N SER A 200 0.68 1.63 4.56
CA SER A 200 1.05 2.40 5.76
C SER A 200 -0.11 2.44 6.76
N PRO A 201 -0.24 1.43 7.64
CA PRO A 201 -1.37 1.32 8.56
C PRO A 201 -1.25 2.20 9.81
N ARG A 202 -0.06 2.74 10.10
CA ARG A 202 0.22 3.62 11.25
C ARG A 202 -0.08 5.08 10.95
N ASN A 203 -0.56 5.79 11.97
CA ASN A 203 -0.80 7.23 11.94
C ASN A 203 0.16 7.95 12.88
N ASP A 204 1.41 8.09 12.46
CA ASP A 204 2.49 8.60 13.31
C ASP A 204 3.40 9.63 12.61
N HIS A 205 2.84 10.32 11.61
CA HIS A 205 3.46 11.45 10.92
C HIS A 205 2.47 12.60 10.78
N LEU A 206 2.82 13.75 11.34
CA LEU A 206 2.03 14.96 11.25
C LEU A 206 2.63 15.94 10.23
N ILE A 207 1.82 16.89 9.80
CA ILE A 207 2.24 18.06 9.04
C ILE A 207 1.92 19.33 9.82
N LYS A 208 2.78 20.34 9.73
CA LYS A 208 2.54 21.66 10.32
C LYS A 208 2.11 22.64 9.25
N ILE A 209 0.97 23.27 9.45
CA ILE A 209 0.34 24.18 8.50
C ILE A 209 0.25 25.56 9.14
N LEU A 210 0.70 26.58 8.42
CA LEU A 210 0.56 27.97 8.85
C LEU A 210 -0.83 28.47 8.48
N LEU A 211 -1.66 28.82 9.46
CA LEU A 211 -2.99 29.35 9.26
C LEU A 211 -3.20 30.61 10.10
N ASN A 212 -3.53 31.74 9.46
CA ASN A 212 -3.82 33.00 10.15
C ASN A 212 -2.74 33.39 11.18
N ASP A 213 -1.46 33.25 10.80
CA ASP A 213 -0.26 33.46 11.63
C ASP A 213 0.01 32.42 12.74
N ASP A 214 -0.87 31.41 12.90
CA ASP A 214 -0.68 30.29 13.84
C ASP A 214 -0.17 29.03 13.13
N ILE A 215 0.71 28.27 13.80
CA ILE A 215 1.15 26.96 13.31
C ILE A 215 0.24 25.88 13.90
N ILE A 216 -0.46 25.16 13.03
CA ILE A 216 -1.36 24.07 13.38
C ILE A 216 -0.71 22.74 13.00
N ALA A 217 -0.67 21.79 13.93
CA ALA A 217 -0.31 20.41 13.63
C ALA A 217 -1.55 19.65 13.16
N ALA A 218 -1.41 18.89 12.07
CA ALA A 218 -2.50 18.08 11.52
C ALA A 218 -2.03 16.70 11.09
N LEU A 219 -2.94 15.73 11.12
CA LEU A 219 -2.74 14.35 10.69
C LEU A 219 -3.66 14.03 9.50
N PRO A 220 -3.11 13.50 8.38
CA PRO A 220 -3.89 12.83 7.34
C PRO A 220 -4.68 11.67 7.92
N VAL A 221 -6.00 11.71 7.81
CA VAL A 221 -6.87 10.63 8.25
C VAL A 221 -7.83 10.20 7.16
N THR A 222 -8.00 8.88 7.04
CA THR A 222 -8.98 8.25 6.15
C THR A 222 -10.04 7.50 6.94
N PHE A 223 -11.30 7.75 6.61
CA PHE A 223 -12.44 7.10 7.24
C PHE A 223 -13.63 7.03 6.28
N SER A 224 -14.59 6.20 6.62
CA SER A 224 -15.80 6.05 5.82
C SER A 224 -16.74 7.23 5.96
N ARG A 225 -17.32 7.67 4.85
CA ARG A 225 -18.47 8.60 4.83
C ARG A 225 -19.69 8.04 5.56
N ASN A 226 -19.76 6.72 5.72
CA ASN A 226 -20.90 6.02 6.31
C ASN A 226 -20.48 5.32 7.61
N GLN A 227 -21.40 5.26 8.58
CA GLN A 227 -21.16 4.56 9.85
C GLN A 227 -21.12 3.03 9.71
N LYS A 228 -21.72 2.51 8.64
CA LYS A 228 -21.76 1.09 8.29
C LYS A 228 -21.62 0.95 6.78
N TYR A 229 -21.07 -0.17 6.34
CA TYR A 229 -21.08 -0.51 4.92
C TYR A 229 -22.53 -0.67 4.43
N ASP A 230 -22.84 -0.08 3.27
CA ASP A 230 -24.16 -0.19 2.64
C ASP A 230 -23.95 -0.46 1.14
N PRO A 231 -24.17 -1.70 0.64
CA PRO A 231 -23.91 -2.05 -0.75
C PRO A 231 -24.70 -1.22 -1.78
N LYS A 232 -25.69 -0.43 -1.35
CA LYS A 232 -26.41 0.53 -2.21
C LYS A 232 -25.66 1.84 -2.43
N TYR A 233 -24.76 2.22 -1.51
CA TYR A 233 -23.97 3.44 -1.59
C TYR A 233 -22.76 3.27 -2.52
N GLY A 234 -21.95 2.24 -2.26
CA GLY A 234 -20.73 1.95 -3.00
C GLY A 234 -20.43 0.45 -2.99
N LYS A 235 -19.60 0.00 -3.93
CA LYS A 235 -19.24 -1.41 -4.08
C LYS A 235 -17.88 -1.74 -3.48
N GLU A 236 -16.91 -0.84 -3.67
CA GLU A 236 -15.54 -1.03 -3.22
C GLU A 236 -15.22 -0.11 -2.04
N ILE A 237 -14.28 -0.49 -1.19
CA ILE A 237 -13.92 0.28 0.02
C ILE A 237 -13.54 1.73 -0.30
N LEU A 238 -12.89 1.97 -1.46
CA LEU A 238 -12.49 3.30 -1.91
C LEU A 238 -13.70 4.21 -2.22
N ASP A 239 -14.86 3.66 -2.57
CA ASP A 239 -16.08 4.45 -2.80
C ASP A 239 -16.54 5.17 -1.52
N TYR A 240 -16.18 4.62 -0.35
CA TYR A 240 -16.54 5.15 0.97
C TYR A 240 -15.48 6.07 1.55
N LEU A 241 -14.27 6.08 0.99
CA LEU A 241 -13.12 6.76 1.57
C LEU A 241 -13.31 8.28 1.53
N ASP A 242 -13.34 8.87 2.72
CA ASP A 242 -13.16 10.30 2.94
C ASP A 242 -11.78 10.56 3.54
N PHE A 243 -11.12 11.58 3.01
CA PHE A 243 -9.82 12.04 3.47
C PHE A 243 -9.97 13.43 4.09
N GLN A 244 -9.46 13.62 5.30
CA GLN A 244 -9.39 14.92 5.96
C GLN A 244 -8.07 15.09 6.72
N LEU A 245 -7.74 16.34 7.07
CA LEU A 245 -6.64 16.65 7.97
C LEU A 245 -7.21 16.93 9.36
N MET A 246 -7.00 16.00 10.29
CA MET A 246 -7.43 16.13 11.69
C MET A 246 -6.45 17.00 12.46
N VAL A 247 -6.95 18.04 13.12
CA VAL A 247 -6.13 18.95 13.92
C VAL A 247 -5.69 18.26 15.20
N LEU A 248 -4.44 18.51 15.59
CA LEU A 248 -3.83 17.96 16.80
C LEU A 248 -3.51 19.08 17.80
N ASP A 249 -3.76 18.81 19.08
CA ASP A 249 -3.21 19.59 20.19
C ASP A 249 -1.89 18.96 20.63
N LYS A 250 -0.95 19.81 21.05
CA LYS A 250 0.28 19.37 21.70
C LYS A 250 0.05 19.32 23.21
N ALA A 251 0.05 18.11 23.78
CA ALA A 251 0.08 17.89 25.22
C ALA A 251 1.51 17.47 25.56
N ASP A 252 2.27 18.26 26.33
CA ASP A 252 3.68 17.99 26.64
C ASP A 252 4.51 17.58 25.39
N ASP A 253 5.07 16.37 25.38
CA ASP A 253 5.87 15.79 24.29
C ASP A 253 5.07 14.87 23.34
N HIS A 254 3.74 14.94 23.36
CA HIS A 254 2.85 14.08 22.57
C HIS A 254 1.73 14.90 21.91
N TYR A 255 1.24 14.38 20.79
CA TYR A 255 0.11 14.94 20.06
C TYR A 255 -1.13 14.10 20.28
N ILE A 256 -2.26 14.78 20.46
CA ILE A 256 -3.58 14.17 20.61
C ILE A 256 -4.58 14.86 19.68
N PRO A 257 -5.65 14.18 19.24
CA PRO A 257 -6.70 14.83 18.46
C PRO A 257 -7.30 16.03 19.20
N LYS A 258 -7.36 17.19 18.55
CA LYS A 258 -8.06 18.35 19.08
C LYS A 258 -9.57 18.12 18.98
N LEU A 259 -10.26 18.21 20.12
CA LEU A 259 -11.69 17.94 20.21
C LEU A 259 -12.48 19.22 20.52
N ILE A 260 -13.48 19.53 19.70
CA ILE A 260 -14.47 20.58 19.95
C ILE A 260 -15.79 19.89 20.29
N ASN A 261 -16.26 20.07 21.54
CA ASN A 261 -17.48 19.41 22.05
C ASN A 261 -17.47 17.88 21.86
N GLY A 262 -16.30 17.24 22.02
CA GLY A 262 -16.13 15.79 21.87
C GLY A 262 -16.08 15.28 20.41
N THR A 263 -16.00 16.18 19.43
CA THR A 263 -15.83 15.85 18.00
C THR A 263 -14.44 16.30 17.53
N PRO A 264 -13.71 15.51 16.74
CA PRO A 264 -12.44 15.94 16.18
C PRO A 264 -12.62 17.19 15.31
N GLU A 265 -11.71 18.15 15.45
CA GLU A 265 -11.60 19.27 14.53
C GLU A 265 -10.84 18.83 13.27
N PHE A 266 -11.37 19.20 12.10
CA PHE A 266 -10.74 18.96 10.80
C PHE A 266 -10.52 20.28 10.09
N LEU A 267 -9.48 20.35 9.26
CA LEU A 267 -9.25 21.52 8.43
C LEU A 267 -10.31 21.64 7.33
N SER A 268 -10.74 22.88 7.06
CA SER A 268 -11.63 23.22 5.96
C SER A 268 -10.92 23.16 4.61
N ILE A 269 -11.68 23.11 3.52
CA ILE A 269 -11.14 23.09 2.15
C ILE A 269 -10.23 24.30 1.87
N GLU A 270 -10.57 25.48 2.40
CA GLU A 270 -9.75 26.69 2.25
C GLU A 270 -8.41 26.55 2.98
N GLN A 271 -8.42 25.93 4.16
CA GLN A 271 -7.23 25.65 4.97
C GLN A 271 -6.35 24.55 4.36
N MET A 272 -6.89 23.73 3.44
CA MET A 272 -6.10 22.75 2.69
C MET A 272 -5.17 23.39 1.65
N LEU A 273 -5.32 24.68 1.30
CA LEU A 273 -4.46 25.32 0.29
C LEU A 273 -2.98 25.32 0.70
N ASP A 274 -2.71 25.55 1.98
CA ASP A 274 -1.36 25.51 2.55
C ASP A 274 -0.81 24.08 2.63
N TYR A 275 -1.67 23.08 2.83
CA TYR A 275 -1.28 21.68 2.71
C TYR A 275 -0.69 21.38 1.32
N TYR A 276 -1.39 21.75 0.25
CA TYR A 276 -0.91 21.57 -1.13
C TYR A 276 0.36 22.36 -1.44
N ALA A 277 0.59 23.49 -0.77
CA ALA A 277 1.82 24.26 -0.94
C ALA A 277 3.04 23.52 -0.34
N ILE A 278 2.83 22.73 0.72
CA ILE A 278 3.89 21.98 1.40
C ILE A 278 4.15 20.64 0.71
N ILE A 279 3.10 19.86 0.42
CA ILE A 279 3.24 18.52 -0.19
C ILE A 279 3.45 18.55 -1.70
N GLY A 280 3.35 19.73 -2.31
CA GLY A 280 3.41 19.94 -3.76
C GLY A 280 2.19 19.42 -4.51
N ARG A 281 2.31 19.39 -5.84
CA ARG A 281 1.19 19.12 -6.77
C ARG A 281 1.49 18.07 -7.84
N ASN A 282 2.48 17.21 -7.60
CA ASN A 282 2.87 16.16 -8.55
C ASN A 282 1.85 15.01 -8.64
N THR A 283 1.08 14.77 -7.58
CA THR A 283 0.05 13.71 -7.53
C THR A 283 -1.23 14.18 -6.86
N TYR A 284 -2.34 13.52 -7.20
CA TYR A 284 -3.62 13.64 -6.51
C TYR A 284 -3.79 12.60 -5.39
N TYR A 285 -2.88 11.64 -5.26
CA TYR A 285 -2.97 10.59 -4.24
C TYR A 285 -2.41 11.05 -2.90
N ILE A 286 -3.08 12.04 -2.32
CA ILE A 286 -2.57 12.85 -1.20
C ILE A 286 -2.97 12.35 0.19
N ILE A 287 -3.56 11.16 0.27
CA ILE A 287 -4.24 10.68 1.49
C ILE A 287 -3.27 10.30 2.61
N HIS A 288 -1.98 10.11 2.29
CA HIS A 288 -0.93 9.74 3.23
C HIS A 288 0.45 10.12 2.65
N PRO A 289 1.45 10.55 3.46
CA PRO A 289 2.80 10.87 2.96
C PRO A 289 3.46 9.72 2.19
N GLU A 290 3.21 8.48 2.64
CA GLU A 290 3.69 7.27 1.96
C GLU A 290 3.22 7.19 0.50
N GLU A 291 1.94 7.51 0.21
CA GLU A 291 1.39 7.46 -1.15
C GLU A 291 1.90 8.63 -2.01
N ILE A 292 1.99 9.82 -1.41
CA ILE A 292 2.54 11.00 -2.09
C ILE A 292 3.96 10.72 -2.56
N LEU A 293 4.79 10.15 -1.70
CA LEU A 293 6.18 9.87 -2.03
C LEU A 293 6.36 8.64 -2.92
N ALA A 294 5.46 7.66 -2.88
CA ALA A 294 5.49 6.53 -3.80
C ALA A 294 5.27 6.95 -5.26
N ASP A 295 4.34 7.88 -5.51
CA ASP A 295 4.16 8.48 -6.84
C ASP A 295 5.38 9.33 -7.24
N ASN A 296 5.88 10.19 -6.34
CA ASN A 296 7.06 11.00 -6.62
C ASN A 296 8.33 10.16 -6.85
N PHE A 297 8.46 9.01 -6.18
CA PHE A 297 9.52 8.05 -6.41
C PHE A 297 9.43 7.50 -7.83
N THR A 298 8.23 7.12 -8.27
CA THR A 298 7.98 6.66 -9.63
C THR A 298 8.38 7.73 -10.66
N PHE A 299 7.96 8.98 -10.46
CA PHE A 299 8.35 10.09 -11.33
C PHE A 299 9.86 10.33 -11.37
N MET A 300 10.53 10.22 -10.22
CA MET A 300 11.98 10.38 -10.11
C MET A 300 12.72 9.28 -10.90
N ILE A 301 12.34 8.02 -10.74
CA ILE A 301 13.01 6.89 -11.40
C ILE A 301 12.74 6.86 -12.91
N LEU A 302 11.55 7.28 -13.34
CA LEU A 302 11.19 7.37 -14.75
C LEU A 302 11.62 8.70 -15.40
N GLU A 303 12.32 9.57 -14.66
CA GLU A 303 12.79 10.88 -15.14
C GLU A 303 11.66 11.72 -15.76
N THR A 304 10.48 11.70 -15.15
CA THR A 304 9.30 12.44 -15.63
C THR A 304 9.58 13.94 -15.62
N THR A 305 9.32 14.62 -16.74
CA THR A 305 9.52 16.06 -16.91
C THR A 305 8.24 16.84 -16.64
N ASP A 306 8.35 18.17 -16.55
CA ASP A 306 7.20 19.10 -16.49
C ASP A 306 6.25 18.87 -15.30
N LEU A 307 6.81 18.32 -14.21
CA LEU A 307 6.10 18.15 -12.95
C LEU A 307 5.79 19.51 -12.31
N PRO A 308 4.60 19.70 -11.71
CA PRO A 308 4.24 20.97 -11.07
C PRO A 308 5.13 21.39 -9.89
N SER A 309 5.71 20.43 -9.19
CA SER A 309 6.55 20.61 -7.99
C SER A 309 7.88 19.86 -8.16
N PRO A 310 8.77 20.27 -9.09
CA PRO A 310 10.02 19.58 -9.37
C PRO A 310 10.98 19.58 -8.17
N GLU A 311 10.86 20.56 -7.26
CA GLU A 311 11.65 20.67 -6.04
C GLU A 311 11.53 19.43 -5.12
N ILE A 312 10.39 18.73 -5.15
CA ILE A 312 10.20 17.48 -4.40
C ILE A 312 11.11 16.39 -4.96
N ILE A 313 11.18 16.26 -6.28
CA ILE A 313 12.04 15.29 -6.94
C ILE A 313 13.52 15.60 -6.63
N ASP A 314 13.90 16.88 -6.64
CA ASP A 314 15.25 17.30 -6.27
C ASP A 314 15.57 17.00 -4.80
N GLY A 315 14.59 17.18 -3.90
CA GLY A 315 14.70 16.81 -2.49
C GLY A 315 14.92 15.30 -2.32
N MET A 316 14.12 14.47 -2.98
CA MET A 316 14.26 13.02 -2.94
C MET A 316 15.61 12.56 -3.52
N LYS A 317 16.04 13.12 -4.65
CA LYS A 317 17.36 12.81 -5.26
C LYS A 317 18.53 13.04 -4.30
N LYS A 318 18.44 14.04 -3.41
CA LYS A 318 19.47 14.27 -2.38
C LYS A 318 19.50 13.14 -1.34
N VAL A 319 18.33 12.59 -0.98
CA VAL A 319 18.26 11.44 -0.05
C VAL A 319 18.81 10.17 -0.70
N PHE A 320 18.53 9.98 -1.99
CA PHE A 320 18.96 8.82 -2.78
C PHE A 320 20.34 8.96 -3.45
N ALA A 321 21.08 10.03 -3.16
CA ALA A 321 22.41 10.25 -3.74
C ALA A 321 23.41 9.18 -3.26
N LYS A 322 24.33 8.78 -4.16
CA LYS A 322 25.39 7.81 -3.86
C LYS A 322 26.48 8.37 -2.96
#